data_AF-A0A3B9RBZ9-F1
#
_entry.id   AF-A0A3B9RBZ9-F1
#
_cell.length_a   1.000
_cell.length_b   1.000
_cell.length_c   1.000
_cell.angle_alpha   90.00
_cell.angle_beta   90.00
_cell.angle_gamma   90.00
#
_symmetry.space_group_name_H-M   'P 1'
#
loop_
_entity.id
_entity.type
_entity.pdbx_description
1 polymer ?
#
loop_
_entity_poly.entity_id
_entity_poly.type
_entity_poly.pdbx_seq_one_letter_code
_entity_poly.pdbx_strand_id
1 'polypeptide(L)' 'MVYTRSEREIDMISQSCQIVADTLDMLSEYVIPGASLIDLDKKAEEYIVSCGARPAFKGYMG' A
#
# COMPACT_ATOMS: atom_id res chain seq x y z
N MET A 1 20.67 -4.78 16.67
CA MET A 1 21.56 -4.15 15.68
C MET A 1 20.67 -3.42 14.68
N VAL A 2 20.89 -2.12 14.45
CA VAL A 2 20.09 -1.34 13.48
C VAL A 2 20.83 -1.32 12.15
N TYR A 3 20.13 -1.65 11.07
CA TYR A 3 20.71 -1.70 9.73
C TYR A 3 20.59 -0.32 9.06
N THR A 4 21.73 0.28 8.73
CA THR A 4 21.78 1.53 7.97
C THR A 4 21.52 1.24 6.49
N ARG A 5 20.52 1.91 5.92
CA ARG A 5 20.15 1.76 4.51
C ARG A 5 21.12 2.51 3.60
N SER A 6 21.42 1.92 2.45
CA SER A 6 22.07 2.61 1.34
C SER A 6 21.12 3.59 0.65
N GLU A 7 21.64 4.57 -0.09
CA GLU A 7 20.84 5.52 -0.87
C GLU A 7 19.86 4.80 -1.82
N ARG A 8 20.33 3.76 -2.51
CA ARG A 8 19.49 2.94 -3.40
C ARG A 8 18.32 2.28 -2.65
N GLU A 9 18.53 1.80 -1.43
CA GLU A 9 17.45 1.23 -0.62
C GLU A 9 16.48 2.31 -0.15
N ILE A 10 16.98 3.50 0.21
CA ILE A 10 16.16 4.64 0.58
C ILE A 10 15.24 5.03 -0.58
N ASP A 11 15.76 5.10 -1.80
CA ASP A 11 14.96 5.41 -3.00
C ASP A 11 13.85 4.38 -3.23
N MET A 12 14.18 3.09 -3.11
CA MET A 12 13.20 2.00 -3.24
C MET A 12 12.13 2.07 -2.15
N ILE A 13 12.52 2.37 -0.90
CA ILE A 13 11.57 2.56 0.21
C ILE A 13 10.68 3.77 -0.08
N SER A 14 11.25 4.89 -0.55
CA SER A 14 10.50 6.09 -0.87
C SER A 14 9.44 5.84 -1.94
N GLN A 15 9.79 5.13 -3.01
CA GLN A 15 8.84 4.73 -4.06
C GLN A 15 7.72 3.84 -3.51
N SER A 16 8.07 2.84 -2.68
CA SER A 16 7.08 1.98 -2.04
C SER A 16 6.16 2.77 -1.09
N CYS A 17 6.69 3.73 -0.35
CA CYS A 17 5.92 4.57 0.56
C CYS A 17 4.97 5.51 -0.19
N GLN A 18 5.37 6.01 -1.36
CA GLN A 18 4.51 6.86 -2.18
C GLN A 18 3.25 6.10 -2.62
N ILE A 19 3.40 4.86 -3.12
CA ILE A 19 2.25 4.03 -3.52
C ILE A 19 1.30 3.81 -2.33
N VAL A 20 1.85 3.58 -1.13
CA VAL A 20 1.02 3.43 0.08
C VAL A 20 0.27 4.72 0.41
N ALA A 21 0.94 5.87 0.34
CA ALA A 21 0.31 7.17 0.60
C ALA A 21 -0.82 7.46 -0.40
N ASP A 22 -0.56 7.24 -1.70
CA ASP A 22 -1.56 7.46 -2.75
C ASP A 22 -2.76 6.50 -2.63
N THR A 23 -2.50 5.25 -2.21
CA THR A 23 -3.57 4.28 -1.93
C THR A 23 -4.48 4.77 -0.81
N LEU A 24 -3.89 5.29 0.28
CA LEU A 24 -4.64 5.79 1.43
C LEU A 24 -5.42 7.05 1.08
N ASP A 25 -4.83 7.95 0.30
CA ASP A 25 -5.48 9.18 -0.16
C ASP A 25 -6.69 8.85 -1.04
N MET A 26 -6.52 7.96 -2.02
CA MET A 26 -7.61 7.47 -2.87
C MET A 26 -8.73 6.80 -2.06
N LEU A 27 -8.38 5.99 -1.06
CA LEU A 27 -9.38 5.32 -0.22
C LEU A 27 -10.16 6.28 0.67
N SER A 28 -9.61 7.45 1.02
CA SER A 28 -10.21 8.38 1.97
C SER A 28 -11.65 8.78 1.58
N GLU A 29 -11.93 8.89 0.29
CA GLU A 29 -13.25 9.23 -0.26
C GLU A 29 -14.31 8.11 -0.05
N TYR A 30 -13.86 6.87 0.16
CA TYR A 30 -14.72 5.70 0.29
C TYR A 30 -14.93 5.29 1.76
N VAL A 31 -14.19 5.87 2.71
CA VAL A 31 -14.31 5.59 4.14
C VAL A 31 -15.50 6.35 4.72
N ILE A 32 -16.69 5.78 4.54
CA ILE A 32 -17.96 6.33 5.04
C ILE A 32 -18.67 5.34 5.99
N PRO A 33 -19.58 5.80 6.87
CA PRO A 33 -20.36 4.89 7.71
C PRO A 33 -21.10 3.83 6.88
N GLY A 34 -20.96 2.56 7.26
CA GLY A 34 -21.56 1.43 6.54
C GLY A 34 -20.76 0.95 5.32
N ALA A 35 -19.58 1.52 5.05
CA ALA A 35 -18.70 1.02 4.01
C ALA A 35 -18.27 -0.43 4.27
N SER A 36 -18.22 -1.20 3.18
CA SER A 36 -17.79 -2.60 3.18
C SER A 36 -16.26 -2.67 3.18
N LEU A 37 -15.68 -3.24 4.24
CA LEU A 37 -14.22 -3.38 4.36
C LEU A 37 -13.61 -4.22 3.24
N ILE A 38 -14.32 -5.24 2.76
CA ILE A 38 -13.84 -6.09 1.67
C ILE A 38 -13.81 -5.34 0.33
N ASP A 39 -14.69 -4.35 0.14
CA ASP A 39 -14.69 -3.55 -1.08
C ASP A 39 -13.59 -2.47 -1.03
N LEU A 40 -13.30 -1.93 0.15
CA LEU A 40 -12.13 -1.07 0.36
C LEU A 40 -10.82 -1.83 0.12
N ASP A 41 -10.70 -3.07 0.63
CA ASP A 41 -9.53 -3.92 0.41
C ASP A 41 -9.31 -4.21 -1.08
N LYS A 42 -10.38 -4.55 -1.82
CA LYS A 42 -10.30 -4.75 -3.28
C LYS A 42 -9.85 -3.49 -4.01
N LYS A 43 -10.39 -2.32 -3.66
CA LYS A 43 -9.97 -1.05 -4.26
C LYS A 43 -8.50 -0.74 -4.01
N ALA A 44 -8.02 -0.97 -2.79
CA ALA A 44 -6.60 -0.84 -2.48
C ALA A 44 -5.75 -1.80 -3.32
N GLU A 45 -6.15 -3.07 -3.40
CA GLU A 45 -5.43 -4.08 -4.19
C GLU A 45 -5.36 -3.71 -5.67
N GLU A 46 -6.49 -3.34 -6.27
CA GLU A 46 -6.57 -2.92 -7.68
C GLU A 46 -5.62 -1.75 -7.96
N TYR A 47 -5.60 -0.75 -7.08
CA TYR A 47 -4.70 0.39 -7.21
C TYR A 47 -3.23 -0.03 -7.08
N ILE A 48 -2.87 -0.77 -6.03
CA ILE A 48 -1.50 -1.24 -5.79
C ILE A 48 -0.98 -2.06 -6.99
N VAL A 49 -1.81 -2.95 -7.53
CA VAL A 49 -1.48 -3.76 -8.72
C VAL A 49 -1.34 -2.89 -9.96
N SER A 50 -2.19 -1.86 -10.12
CA SER A 50 -2.09 -0.91 -11.25
C SER A 50 -0.78 -0.12 -11.25
N CYS A 51 -0.18 0.11 -10.08
CA CYS A 51 1.14 0.72 -9.92
C CYS A 51 2.31 -0.25 -10.17
N GLY A 52 2.04 -1.52 -10.55
CA GLY A 52 3.06 -2.56 -10.70
C GLY A 52 3.65 -3.05 -9.38
N ALA A 53 3.00 -2.75 -8.26
CA ALA A 53 3.39 -3.22 -6.93
C ALA A 53 2.58 -4.47 -6.53
N ARG A 54 2.92 -5.05 -5.38
CA ARG A 54 2.22 -6.20 -4.82
C ARG A 54 1.70 -5.88 -3.41
N PRO A 55 0.49 -6.32 -3.05
CA PRO A 55 -0.03 -6.15 -1.69
C PRO A 55 0.83 -6.94 -0.70
N ALA A 56 1.54 -6.24 0.19
CA ALA A 56 2.54 -6.87 1.06
C ALA A 56 1.95 -7.83 2.10
N PHE A 57 0.70 -7.59 2.52
CA PHE A 57 0.05 -8.35 3.58
C PHE A 57 -0.73 -9.58 3.08
N LYS A 58 -1.12 -9.62 1.80
CA LYS A 58 -1.86 -10.78 1.27
C LYS A 58 -0.94 -12.00 1.19
N GLY A 59 -1.31 -13.06 1.90
CA GLY A 59 -0.50 -14.28 2.04
C GLY A 59 0.70 -14.12 2.99
N TYR A 60 0.77 -13.04 3.78
CA TYR A 60 1.82 -12.87 4.77
C TYR A 60 1.52 -13.72 6.01
N MET A 61 2.36 -14.72 6.27
CA MET A 61 2.30 -15.66 7.40
C MET A 61 1.15 -16.69 7.37
N GLY A 62 0.54 -16.94 6.20
CA GLY A 62 -0.47 -17.98 6.00
C GLY A 62 -1.85 -17.56 6.48
#